data_AF-A0A9K3D5Y7-F1
#
_entry.id   AF-A0A9K3D5Y7-F1
#
_cell.length_a   1.000
_cell.length_b   1.000
_cell.length_c   1.000
_cell.angle_alpha   90.00
_cell.angle_beta   90.00
_cell.angle_gamma   90.00
#
_symmetry.space_group_name_H-M   'P 1'
#
loop_
_entity.id
_entity.type
_entity.pdbx_description
1 polymer ?
#
loop_
_entity_poly.entity_id
_entity_poly.type
_entity_poly.pdbx_seq_one_letter_code
_entity_poly.pdbx_strand_id
1 'polypeptide(L)'
;ARRERNSTALVNACVTCNIGMNGEMADAKVLVGCVAESETKNRSVALASIEAALNGMSVEALDAAAITGIAKKARAEVGEYMDLESADSRAHSTFRVSIMYSIMLQALVSFSPVVDIDMSSADLPVLTKTTRSSQKPKYQVVGHSMLQSTGKSKVVGDAKFPIDHSAEGMAHGGLVLSARPHAKIVSIDTSAALAMEGVIGWVDSDDIPGANAHSGIKMDTTVFAKDKEVVNRGQPIGMVVAETRFLARQAAKMVQVEYEDLPCLPNIAAAMKAGKYFDGCGVGDRQLHMGDVDETKAQKRAHTVIKGTQYMLGQDHMYLETHNSLVVPKQDGCYQIYVSTQNPSKVQYDVALNLAIPNANIEVSVQHIGGGFGGKQDRPCCFATAAASAAAKYK
;
A
#
# COMPACT_ATOMS: atom_id res chain seq x y z
N ALA A 1 -6.07 -13.71 -10.23
CA ALA A 1 -5.39 -12.88 -9.20
C ALA A 1 -5.39 -11.41 -9.66
N ARG A 2 -4.87 -10.45 -8.89
CA ARG A 2 -4.84 -9.02 -9.32
C ARG A 2 -3.81 -8.75 -10.43
N ARG A 3 -2.80 -9.61 -10.51
CA ARG A 3 -1.83 -9.71 -11.61
C ARG A 3 -1.62 -11.19 -11.89
N GLU A 4 -1.13 -11.52 -13.08
CA GLU A 4 -0.99 -12.90 -13.51
C GLU A 4 0.03 -13.69 -12.67
N ARG A 5 1.17 -13.07 -12.33
CA ARG A 5 2.24 -13.68 -11.53
C ARG A 5 2.52 -12.89 -10.25
N ASN A 6 3.09 -13.57 -9.25
CA ASN A 6 3.46 -13.00 -7.94
C ASN A 6 2.32 -12.19 -7.30
N SER A 7 1.11 -12.75 -7.32
CA SER A 7 -0.09 -12.14 -6.78
C SER A 7 -0.92 -13.20 -6.06
N THR A 8 -1.38 -12.90 -4.85
CA THR A 8 -2.29 -13.76 -4.12
C THR A 8 -3.54 -14.03 -4.96
N ALA A 9 -3.99 -15.27 -4.99
CA ALA A 9 -5.23 -15.65 -5.67
C ALA A 9 -6.41 -14.87 -5.10
N LEU A 10 -7.32 -14.42 -5.97
CA LEU A 10 -8.60 -13.84 -5.54
C LEU A 10 -9.58 -14.96 -5.18
N VAL A 11 -9.57 -16.01 -6.00
CA VAL A 11 -10.11 -17.35 -5.78
C VAL A 11 -9.18 -18.31 -6.50
N ASN A 12 -8.99 -19.50 -5.94
CA ASN A 12 -8.40 -20.63 -6.63
C ASN A 12 -9.26 -21.87 -6.39
N ALA A 13 -9.17 -22.86 -7.27
CA ALA A 13 -9.84 -24.14 -7.07
C ALA A 13 -8.99 -25.28 -7.62
N CYS A 14 -9.26 -26.47 -7.12
CA CYS A 14 -8.70 -27.73 -7.58
C CYS A 14 -9.86 -28.71 -7.74
N VAL A 15 -9.96 -29.32 -8.93
CA VAL A 15 -10.91 -30.38 -9.22
C VAL A 15 -10.10 -31.58 -9.68
N THR A 16 -10.23 -32.71 -8.99
CA THR A 16 -9.59 -33.97 -9.36
C THR A 16 -10.63 -35.07 -9.43
N CYS A 17 -10.47 -36.01 -10.35
CA CYS A 17 -11.33 -37.16 -10.47
C CYS A 17 -10.56 -38.31 -11.14
N ASN A 18 -10.81 -39.55 -10.68
CA ASN A 18 -10.32 -40.76 -11.31
C ASN A 18 -11.36 -41.22 -12.35
N ILE A 19 -10.94 -41.38 -13.61
CA ILE A 19 -11.80 -41.89 -14.67
C ILE A 19 -11.54 -43.40 -14.83
N GLY A 20 -12.56 -44.21 -14.57
CA GLY A 20 -12.52 -45.66 -14.74
C GLY A 20 -12.41 -46.06 -16.21
N MET A 21 -12.00 -47.31 -16.48
CA MET A 21 -11.88 -47.83 -17.85
C MET A 21 -13.21 -47.87 -18.61
N ASN A 22 -14.34 -47.82 -17.89
CA ASN A 22 -15.69 -47.73 -18.42
C ASN A 22 -16.15 -46.28 -18.70
N GLY A 23 -15.28 -45.28 -18.49
CA GLY A 23 -15.62 -43.87 -18.64
C GLY A 23 -16.36 -43.26 -17.45
N GLU A 24 -16.55 -44.00 -16.35
CA GLU A 24 -17.19 -43.46 -15.14
C GLU A 24 -16.22 -42.69 -14.25
N MET A 25 -16.69 -41.55 -13.76
CA MET A 25 -15.98 -40.69 -12.82
C MET A 25 -16.08 -41.22 -11.39
N ALA A 26 -14.96 -41.32 -10.69
CA ALA A 26 -14.85 -41.80 -9.31
C ALA A 26 -13.84 -40.97 -8.50
N ASP A 27 -13.96 -41.03 -7.17
CA ASP A 27 -13.11 -40.27 -6.22
C ASP A 27 -12.95 -38.79 -6.58
N ALA A 28 -14.04 -38.15 -7.01
CA ALA A 28 -14.05 -36.73 -7.30
C ALA A 28 -13.76 -35.92 -6.03
N LYS A 29 -12.79 -35.00 -6.10
CA LYS A 29 -12.47 -34.01 -5.07
C LYS A 29 -12.55 -32.61 -5.64
N VAL A 30 -13.24 -31.72 -4.93
CA VAL A 30 -13.44 -30.33 -5.34
C VAL A 30 -13.12 -29.42 -4.17
N LEU A 31 -12.00 -28.69 -4.28
CA LEU A 31 -11.54 -27.75 -3.26
C LEU A 31 -11.52 -26.33 -3.83
N VAL A 32 -12.08 -25.37 -3.12
CA VAL A 32 -12.07 -23.95 -3.50
C VAL A 32 -11.45 -23.13 -2.38
N GLY A 33 -10.41 -22.35 -2.68
CA GLY A 33 -9.72 -21.49 -1.73
C GLY A 33 -10.05 -20.01 -1.87
N CYS A 34 -9.82 -19.26 -0.79
CA CYS A 34 -10.10 -17.82 -0.70
C CYS A 34 -11.59 -17.45 -0.82
N VAL A 35 -12.48 -18.32 -0.31
CA VAL A 35 -13.93 -18.14 -0.38
C VAL A 35 -14.64 -18.02 0.96
N ALA A 36 -14.07 -18.57 2.05
CA ALA A 36 -14.62 -18.43 3.39
C ALA A 36 -13.76 -17.47 4.24
N GLU A 37 -14.42 -16.50 4.89
CA GLU A 37 -13.80 -15.61 5.86
C GLU A 37 -13.85 -16.22 7.27
N SER A 38 -12.73 -16.18 7.98
CA SER A 38 -12.56 -16.60 9.37
C SER A 38 -11.62 -15.59 10.02
N GLU A 39 -11.78 -15.34 11.32
CA GLU A 39 -10.97 -14.41 12.12
C GLU A 39 -9.45 -14.59 11.96
N THR A 40 -8.96 -15.73 11.44
CA THR A 40 -7.54 -16.02 11.38
C THR A 40 -6.95 -16.44 10.03
N LYS A 41 -7.71 -16.59 8.93
CA LYS A 41 -7.22 -16.76 7.52
C LYS A 41 -8.35 -17.16 6.56
N ASN A 42 -8.18 -16.83 5.27
CA ASN A 42 -8.91 -17.44 4.15
C ASN A 42 -8.81 -18.96 4.20
N ARG A 43 -9.94 -19.68 4.35
CA ARG A 43 -9.97 -21.15 4.30
C ARG A 43 -10.32 -21.68 2.91
N SER A 44 -9.84 -22.87 2.63
CA SER A 44 -10.33 -23.70 1.53
C SER A 44 -11.56 -24.48 1.98
N VAL A 45 -12.54 -24.60 1.10
CA VAL A 45 -13.80 -25.30 1.32
C VAL A 45 -13.88 -26.45 0.32
N ALA A 46 -14.28 -27.63 0.79
CA ALA A 46 -14.59 -28.76 -0.07
C ALA A 46 -16.06 -28.67 -0.52
N LEU A 47 -16.32 -28.81 -1.82
CA LEU A 47 -17.67 -28.76 -2.37
C LEU A 47 -18.27 -30.17 -2.47
N ALA A 48 -18.67 -30.73 -1.34
CA ALA A 48 -19.18 -32.10 -1.26
C ALA A 48 -20.40 -32.35 -2.17
N SER A 49 -21.22 -31.32 -2.39
CA SER A 49 -22.39 -31.43 -3.27
C SER A 49 -22.03 -31.62 -4.75
N ILE A 50 -20.84 -31.16 -5.14
CA ILE A 50 -20.27 -31.28 -6.48
C ILE A 50 -19.50 -32.59 -6.61
N GLU A 51 -18.74 -32.96 -5.58
CA GLU A 51 -18.09 -34.29 -5.50
C GLU A 51 -19.11 -35.41 -5.69
N ALA A 52 -20.26 -35.32 -4.99
CA ALA A 52 -21.35 -36.29 -5.14
C ALA A 52 -22.02 -36.26 -6.53
N ALA A 53 -22.04 -35.12 -7.22
CA ALA A 53 -22.62 -35.01 -8.56
C ALA A 53 -21.71 -35.60 -9.65
N LEU A 54 -20.39 -35.59 -9.43
CA LEU A 54 -19.41 -36.14 -10.36
C LEU A 54 -19.22 -37.65 -10.18
N ASN A 55 -19.24 -38.15 -8.95
CA ASN A 55 -19.06 -39.57 -8.67
C ASN A 55 -20.21 -40.42 -9.28
N GLY A 56 -19.86 -41.38 -10.14
CA GLY A 56 -20.80 -42.25 -10.85
C GLY A 56 -21.33 -41.68 -12.18
N MET A 57 -20.91 -40.47 -12.57
CA MET A 57 -21.26 -39.89 -13.88
C MET A 57 -20.33 -40.45 -14.97
N SER A 58 -20.87 -40.81 -16.14
CA SER A 58 -20.03 -41.12 -17.31
C SER A 58 -19.52 -39.82 -17.93
N VAL A 59 -18.27 -39.81 -18.39
CA VAL A 59 -17.66 -38.61 -19.01
C VAL A 59 -18.39 -38.19 -20.29
N GLU A 60 -19.03 -39.12 -21.00
CA GLU A 60 -19.88 -38.84 -22.17
C GLU A 60 -21.17 -38.08 -21.80
N ALA A 61 -21.61 -38.16 -20.54
CA ALA A 61 -22.75 -37.42 -20.01
C ALA A 61 -22.39 -35.98 -19.56
N LEU A 62 -21.10 -35.60 -19.55
CA LEU A 62 -20.65 -34.23 -19.33
C LEU A 62 -20.85 -33.37 -20.59
N ASP A 63 -22.09 -33.24 -21.04
CA ASP A 63 -22.46 -32.30 -22.09
C ASP A 63 -22.50 -30.85 -21.58
N ALA A 64 -22.73 -29.88 -22.49
CA ALA A 64 -22.77 -28.47 -22.13
C ALA A 64 -23.83 -28.12 -21.06
N ALA A 65 -24.96 -28.85 -21.03
CA ALA A 65 -26.03 -28.62 -20.07
C ALA A 65 -25.63 -29.13 -18.68
N ALA A 66 -25.05 -30.34 -18.60
CA ALA A 66 -24.53 -30.92 -17.37
C ALA A 66 -23.43 -30.04 -16.77
N ILE A 67 -22.44 -29.64 -17.57
CA ILE A 67 -21.33 -28.76 -17.15
C ILE A 67 -21.87 -27.44 -16.58
N THR A 68 -22.78 -26.79 -17.30
CA THR A 68 -23.38 -25.53 -16.86
C THR A 68 -24.19 -25.71 -15.57
N GLY A 69 -24.92 -26.83 -15.45
CA GLY A 69 -25.69 -27.17 -14.25
C GLY A 69 -24.81 -27.35 -13.03
N ILE A 70 -23.74 -28.13 -13.15
CA ILE A 70 -22.77 -28.39 -12.06
C ILE A 70 -22.06 -27.08 -11.67
N ALA A 71 -21.61 -26.28 -12.64
CA ALA A 71 -20.97 -24.99 -12.36
C ALA A 71 -21.92 -23.99 -11.67
N LYS A 72 -23.21 -23.97 -12.03
CA LYS A 72 -24.23 -23.16 -11.34
C LYS A 72 -24.47 -23.63 -9.91
N LYS A 73 -24.49 -24.94 -9.67
CA LYS A 73 -24.60 -25.50 -8.32
C LYS A 73 -23.39 -25.13 -7.45
N ALA A 74 -22.18 -25.24 -8.00
CA ALA A 74 -20.96 -24.81 -7.33
C ALA A 74 -21.03 -23.32 -6.98
N ARG A 75 -21.51 -22.48 -7.92
CA ARG A 75 -21.75 -21.04 -7.72
C ARG A 75 -22.70 -20.74 -6.56
N ALA A 76 -23.79 -21.49 -6.43
CA ALA A 76 -24.71 -21.32 -5.31
C ALA A 76 -24.05 -21.68 -3.98
N GLU A 77 -23.40 -22.85 -3.90
CA GLU A 77 -22.72 -23.33 -2.68
C GLU A 77 -21.61 -22.39 -2.21
N VAL A 78 -20.76 -21.90 -3.12
CA VAL A 78 -19.70 -20.92 -2.79
C VAL A 78 -20.30 -19.57 -2.35
N GLY A 79 -21.46 -19.21 -2.89
CA GLY A 79 -22.17 -17.99 -2.52
C GLY A 79 -22.61 -17.96 -1.05
N GLU A 80 -22.82 -19.12 -0.42
CA GLU A 80 -23.18 -19.22 1.00
C GLU A 80 -22.02 -18.84 1.93
N TYR A 81 -20.77 -18.98 1.47
CA TYR A 81 -19.57 -18.66 2.27
C TYR A 81 -19.13 -17.19 2.14
N MET A 82 -19.68 -16.45 1.18
CA MET A 82 -19.30 -15.07 0.92
C MET A 82 -20.37 -14.11 1.40
N ASP A 83 -19.97 -13.10 2.19
CA ASP A 83 -20.87 -12.00 2.55
C ASP A 83 -21.21 -11.18 1.29
N LEU A 84 -22.42 -11.41 0.79
CA LEU A 84 -23.05 -10.69 -0.31
C LEU A 84 -23.98 -9.56 0.20
N GLU A 85 -24.14 -9.40 1.51
CA GLU A 85 -25.10 -8.47 2.11
C GLU A 85 -24.55 -7.05 2.22
N SER A 86 -23.26 -6.87 2.54
CA SER A 86 -22.65 -5.53 2.59
C SER A 86 -22.38 -4.95 1.19
N ALA A 87 -22.74 -3.68 0.96
CA ALA A 87 -22.59 -3.04 -0.35
C ALA A 87 -21.11 -2.93 -0.82
N ASP A 88 -20.17 -2.78 0.13
CA ASP A 88 -18.72 -2.71 -0.13
C ASP A 88 -18.11 -4.11 -0.39
N SER A 89 -18.64 -5.18 0.21
CA SER A 89 -18.21 -6.56 -0.08
C SER A 89 -18.87 -7.12 -1.34
N ARG A 90 -20.10 -6.71 -1.67
CA ARG A 90 -20.92 -7.34 -2.72
C ARG A 90 -20.26 -7.36 -4.10
N ALA A 91 -19.59 -6.29 -4.52
CA ALA A 91 -18.89 -6.25 -5.81
C ALA A 91 -17.71 -7.23 -5.83
N HIS A 92 -16.95 -7.30 -4.73
CA HIS A 92 -15.83 -8.22 -4.58
C HIS A 92 -16.28 -9.67 -4.49
N SER A 93 -17.33 -9.96 -3.70
CA SER A 93 -17.93 -11.28 -3.55
C SER A 93 -18.53 -11.77 -4.86
N THR A 94 -19.31 -10.94 -5.57
CA THR A 94 -19.89 -11.30 -6.88
C THR A 94 -18.80 -11.60 -7.92
N PHE A 95 -17.74 -10.80 -7.94
CA PHE A 95 -16.61 -11.02 -8.83
C PHE A 95 -15.87 -12.32 -8.50
N ARG A 96 -15.61 -12.61 -7.22
CA ARG A 96 -14.99 -13.86 -6.76
C ARG A 96 -15.83 -15.09 -7.14
N VAL A 97 -17.16 -15.03 -6.93
CA VAL A 97 -18.10 -16.09 -7.34
C VAL A 97 -18.06 -16.29 -8.86
N SER A 98 -17.96 -15.22 -9.64
CA SER A 98 -17.87 -15.29 -11.11
C SER A 98 -16.56 -15.91 -11.59
N ILE A 99 -15.44 -15.60 -10.92
CA ILE A 99 -14.14 -16.25 -11.19
C ILE A 99 -14.23 -17.75 -10.90
N MET A 100 -14.79 -18.13 -9.75
CA MET A 100 -14.96 -19.53 -9.37
C MET A 100 -15.79 -20.29 -10.40
N TYR A 101 -16.91 -19.71 -10.84
CA TYR A 101 -17.75 -20.27 -11.89
C TYR A 101 -16.95 -20.52 -13.18
N SER A 102 -16.11 -19.58 -13.60
CA SER A 102 -15.23 -19.74 -14.76
C SER A 102 -14.20 -20.86 -14.58
N ILE A 103 -13.60 -20.99 -13.39
CA ILE A 103 -12.64 -22.07 -13.09
C ILE A 103 -13.34 -23.43 -13.14
N MET A 104 -14.57 -23.53 -12.61
CA MET A 104 -15.35 -24.76 -12.62
C MET A 104 -15.71 -25.19 -14.05
N LEU A 105 -16.12 -24.25 -14.90
CA LEU A 105 -16.38 -24.55 -16.32
C LEU A 105 -15.12 -25.09 -17.01
N GLN A 106 -13.97 -24.43 -16.84
CA GLN A 106 -12.70 -24.88 -17.41
C GLN A 106 -12.33 -26.30 -16.95
N ALA A 107 -12.45 -26.58 -15.65
CA ALA A 107 -12.16 -27.89 -15.10
C ALA A 107 -13.09 -28.98 -15.66
N LEU A 108 -14.41 -28.72 -15.69
CA LEU A 108 -15.38 -29.69 -16.18
C LEU A 108 -15.28 -29.95 -17.68
N VAL A 109 -15.03 -28.92 -18.50
CA VAL A 109 -14.75 -29.07 -19.94
C VAL A 109 -13.53 -29.95 -20.16
N SER A 110 -12.49 -29.84 -19.32
CA SER A 110 -11.28 -30.68 -19.46
C SER A 110 -11.50 -32.18 -19.23
N PHE A 111 -12.58 -32.57 -18.55
CA PHE A 111 -12.97 -33.98 -18.38
C PHE A 111 -13.92 -34.48 -19.47
N SER A 112 -14.54 -33.58 -20.25
CA SER A 112 -15.57 -33.94 -21.23
C SER A 112 -14.95 -34.32 -22.58
N PRO A 113 -15.22 -35.51 -23.13
CA PRO A 113 -14.83 -35.87 -24.50
C PRO A 113 -15.80 -35.32 -25.55
N VAL A 114 -16.96 -34.79 -25.14
CA VAL A 114 -18.04 -34.35 -26.04
C VAL A 114 -18.12 -32.83 -26.21
N VAL A 115 -17.42 -32.06 -25.36
CA VAL A 115 -17.36 -30.59 -25.45
C VAL A 115 -15.94 -30.16 -25.84
N ASP A 116 -15.77 -29.75 -27.10
CA ASP A 116 -14.53 -29.22 -27.63
C ASP A 116 -14.60 -27.69 -27.71
N ILE A 117 -14.32 -27.02 -26.60
CA ILE A 117 -14.26 -25.56 -26.50
C ILE A 117 -12.91 -25.16 -25.90
N ASP A 118 -12.15 -24.36 -26.63
CA ASP A 118 -10.92 -23.76 -26.12
C ASP A 118 -11.26 -22.73 -25.04
N MET A 119 -11.07 -23.13 -23.78
CA MET A 119 -11.21 -22.28 -22.61
C MET A 119 -9.85 -21.87 -22.02
N SER A 120 -8.76 -22.02 -22.78
CA SER A 120 -7.42 -21.65 -22.34
C SER A 120 -7.30 -20.14 -22.08
N SER A 121 -6.50 -19.77 -21.08
CA SER A 121 -6.18 -18.36 -20.84
C SER A 121 -5.17 -17.87 -21.88
N ALA A 122 -5.34 -16.65 -22.38
CA ALA A 122 -4.37 -16.02 -23.27
C ALA A 122 -2.95 -16.05 -22.67
N ASP A 123 -1.98 -16.52 -23.44
CA ASP A 123 -0.57 -16.46 -23.07
C ASP A 123 -0.08 -15.01 -22.91
N LEU A 124 0.93 -14.83 -22.05
CA LEU A 124 1.60 -13.54 -21.96
C LEU A 124 2.16 -13.13 -23.32
N PRO A 125 1.78 -11.96 -23.85
CA PRO A 125 2.36 -11.49 -25.09
C PRO A 125 3.87 -11.27 -24.89
N VAL A 126 4.67 -11.75 -25.84
CA VAL A 126 6.09 -11.42 -25.90
C VAL A 126 6.20 -9.92 -26.15
N LEU A 127 6.76 -9.19 -25.17
CA LEU A 127 6.97 -7.75 -25.26
C LEU A 127 8.00 -7.43 -26.36
N THR A 128 7.52 -6.97 -27.50
CA THR A 128 8.35 -6.41 -28.58
C THR A 128 8.20 -4.89 -28.59
N LYS A 129 9.33 -4.17 -28.69
CA LYS A 129 9.34 -2.70 -28.69
C LYS A 129 10.18 -2.18 -29.85
N THR A 130 9.61 -1.26 -30.62
CA THR A 130 10.34 -0.46 -31.60
C THR A 130 10.47 0.97 -31.07
N THR A 131 11.69 1.51 -31.03
CA THR A 131 11.93 2.92 -30.67
C THR A 131 12.43 3.65 -31.90
N ARG A 132 11.79 4.77 -32.27
CA ARG A 132 12.20 5.63 -33.38
C ARG A 132 12.49 7.03 -32.85
N SER A 133 13.64 7.60 -33.23
CA SER A 133 13.97 9.00 -32.99
C SER A 133 14.17 9.68 -34.33
N SER A 134 13.53 10.82 -34.55
CA SER A 134 13.63 11.63 -35.77
C SER A 134 14.70 12.73 -35.68
N GLN A 135 15.35 12.90 -34.52
CA GLN A 135 16.30 13.98 -34.30
C GLN A 135 17.69 13.61 -34.83
N LYS A 136 18.28 14.50 -35.63
CA LYS A 136 19.71 14.48 -35.97
C LYS A 136 20.44 15.37 -34.96
N PRO A 137 21.08 14.81 -33.92
CA PRO A 137 21.73 15.62 -32.89
C PRO A 137 22.89 16.44 -33.48
N LYS A 138 22.93 17.73 -33.14
CA LYS A 138 23.95 18.69 -33.61
C LYS A 138 25.18 18.76 -32.69
N TYR A 139 25.03 18.34 -31.44
CA TYR A 139 26.05 18.42 -30.41
C TYR A 139 26.49 17.01 -30.01
N GLN A 140 27.69 16.88 -29.44
CA GLN A 140 28.23 15.57 -29.05
C GLN A 140 27.37 14.83 -28.01
N VAL A 141 26.68 15.56 -27.12
CA VAL A 141 25.90 14.97 -26.02
C VAL A 141 24.41 15.31 -26.11
N VAL A 142 24.06 16.58 -26.35
CA VAL A 142 22.66 17.03 -26.39
C VAL A 142 21.93 16.44 -27.60
N GLY A 143 20.84 15.72 -27.35
CA GLY A 143 20.03 15.03 -28.36
C GLY A 143 20.43 13.58 -28.62
N HIS A 144 21.50 13.07 -27.99
CA HIS A 144 21.90 11.67 -28.05
C HIS A 144 21.28 10.84 -26.92
N SER A 145 21.02 9.55 -27.19
CA SER A 145 20.62 8.59 -26.16
C SER A 145 21.88 8.13 -25.40
N MET A 146 22.25 8.92 -24.40
CA MET A 146 23.39 8.61 -23.53
C MET A 146 22.98 7.62 -22.44
N LEU A 147 23.91 6.74 -22.08
CA LEU A 147 23.74 5.90 -20.89
C LEU A 147 23.70 6.77 -19.63
N GLN A 148 22.86 6.38 -18.67
CA GLN A 148 22.84 7.03 -17.37
C GLN A 148 24.21 6.92 -16.70
N SER A 149 24.78 8.04 -16.24
CA SER A 149 26.12 8.10 -15.63
C SER A 149 26.27 7.16 -14.44
N THR A 150 25.24 7.03 -13.60
CA THR A 150 25.20 6.11 -12.45
C THR A 150 24.77 4.68 -12.81
N GLY A 151 24.57 4.37 -14.10
CA GLY A 151 24.02 3.08 -14.53
C GLY A 151 24.92 1.92 -14.13
N LYS A 152 26.23 2.04 -14.39
CA LYS A 152 27.22 0.99 -14.06
C LYS A 152 27.28 0.70 -12.57
N SER A 153 27.43 1.73 -11.73
CA SER A 153 27.53 1.57 -10.28
C SER A 153 26.27 0.94 -9.66
N LYS A 154 25.08 1.26 -10.19
CA LYS A 154 23.83 0.65 -9.73
C LYS A 154 23.72 -0.84 -10.10
N VAL A 155 24.21 -1.22 -11.28
CA VAL A 155 24.16 -2.62 -11.74
C VAL A 155 25.09 -3.52 -10.91
N VAL A 156 26.26 -3.02 -10.53
CA VAL A 156 27.24 -3.79 -9.76
C VAL A 156 27.06 -3.67 -8.24
N GLY A 157 26.18 -2.78 -7.76
CA GLY A 157 25.91 -2.57 -6.33
C GLY A 157 26.84 -1.58 -5.64
N ASP A 158 27.67 -0.83 -6.36
CA ASP A 158 28.58 0.18 -5.81
C ASP A 158 27.87 1.50 -5.47
N ALA A 159 26.71 1.74 -6.06
CA ALA A 159 25.90 2.93 -5.80
C ALA A 159 25.39 2.93 -4.35
N LYS A 160 25.87 3.86 -3.53
CA LYS A 160 25.46 3.99 -2.13
C LYS A 160 24.12 4.74 -2.00
N PHE A 161 23.17 4.08 -1.36
CA PHE A 161 21.92 4.67 -0.90
C PHE A 161 22.05 5.07 0.58
N PRO A 162 21.21 5.99 1.09
CA PRO A 162 21.28 6.42 2.49
C PRO A 162 21.23 5.27 3.52
N ILE A 163 20.54 4.17 3.20
CA ILE A 163 20.48 2.96 4.05
C ILE A 163 21.81 2.17 4.11
N ASP A 164 22.72 2.38 3.16
CA ASP A 164 24.02 1.70 3.10
C ASP A 164 25.08 2.39 3.98
N HIS A 165 24.75 3.54 4.57
CA HIS A 165 25.60 4.22 5.53
C HIS A 165 25.41 3.63 6.93
N SER A 166 26.50 3.58 7.69
CA SER A 166 26.51 3.19 9.10
C SER A 166 27.41 4.14 9.88
N ALA A 167 27.21 4.18 11.20
CA ALA A 167 28.03 4.92 12.13
C ALA A 167 28.39 4.02 13.32
N GLU A 168 29.48 4.32 14.00
CA GLU A 168 29.82 3.67 15.26
C GLU A 168 28.73 3.95 16.31
N GLY A 169 28.34 2.93 17.09
CA GLY A 169 27.26 3.06 18.06
C GLY A 169 25.87 3.25 17.45
N MET A 170 25.68 2.98 16.15
CA MET A 170 24.40 3.17 15.47
C MET A 170 23.26 2.38 16.15
N ALA A 171 22.27 3.12 16.65
CA ALA A 171 21.00 2.59 17.11
C ALA A 171 19.93 2.64 15.99
N HIS A 172 18.83 1.93 16.20
CA HIS A 172 17.71 1.85 15.27
C HIS A 172 16.39 2.22 15.93
N GLY A 173 15.59 3.01 15.21
CA GLY A 173 14.25 3.42 15.64
C GLY A 173 13.14 2.53 15.09
N GLY A 174 12.19 2.16 15.95
CA GLY A 174 10.92 1.53 15.63
C GLY A 174 9.77 2.46 15.99
N LEU A 175 9.12 3.05 14.99
CA LEU A 175 7.97 3.93 15.21
C LEU A 175 6.77 3.14 15.74
N VAL A 176 6.13 3.69 16.77
CA VAL A 176 4.81 3.26 17.24
C VAL A 176 3.78 4.13 16.55
N LEU A 177 2.92 3.51 15.74
CA LEU A 177 1.96 4.21 14.89
C LEU A 177 0.54 4.02 15.40
N SER A 178 -0.30 5.04 15.25
CA SER A 178 -1.71 4.97 15.59
C SER A 178 -2.43 3.85 14.83
N ALA A 179 -3.13 3.00 15.58
CA ALA A 179 -4.05 2.00 15.02
C ALA A 179 -5.43 2.60 14.68
N ARG A 180 -5.76 3.79 15.20
CA ARG A 180 -7.08 4.43 15.09
C ARG A 180 -7.07 5.57 14.07
N PRO A 181 -8.17 5.75 13.30
CA PRO A 181 -8.28 6.83 12.32
C PRO A 181 -8.45 8.20 12.98
N HIS A 182 -9.13 8.27 14.13
CA HIS A 182 -9.27 9.48 14.93
C HIS A 182 -9.59 9.06 16.37
N ALA A 183 -8.77 9.43 17.35
CA ALA A 183 -8.96 9.03 18.74
C ALA A 183 -8.16 9.90 19.70
N LYS A 184 -8.59 9.95 20.97
CA LYS A 184 -7.72 10.39 22.08
C LYS A 184 -6.87 9.22 22.57
N ILE A 185 -5.64 9.50 22.95
CA ILE A 185 -4.73 8.58 23.63
C ILE A 185 -5.01 8.70 25.14
N VAL A 186 -5.53 7.63 25.73
CA VAL A 186 -5.81 7.58 27.17
C VAL A 186 -4.51 7.33 27.93
N SER A 187 -3.76 6.32 27.51
CA SER A 187 -2.51 5.90 28.13
C SER A 187 -1.56 5.26 27.10
N ILE A 188 -0.27 5.27 27.41
CA ILE A 188 0.79 4.58 26.66
C ILE A 188 1.61 3.78 27.68
N ASP A 189 1.65 2.46 27.51
CA ASP A 189 2.51 1.58 28.31
C ASP A 189 3.66 1.06 27.46
N THR A 190 4.87 1.48 27.83
CA THR A 190 6.14 1.09 27.19
C THR A 190 6.92 0.05 27.99
N SER A 191 6.42 -0.37 29.16
CA SER A 191 7.16 -1.21 30.11
C SER A 191 7.66 -2.52 29.50
N ALA A 192 6.78 -3.22 28.77
CA ALA A 192 7.13 -4.47 28.10
C ALA A 192 8.18 -4.29 27.00
N ALA A 193 8.15 -3.16 26.28
CA ALA A 193 9.13 -2.84 25.25
C ALA A 193 10.49 -2.50 25.87
N LEU A 194 10.51 -1.69 26.93
CA LEU A 194 11.73 -1.26 27.63
C LEU A 194 12.41 -2.39 28.41
N ALA A 195 11.66 -3.43 28.80
CA ALA A 195 12.21 -4.60 29.48
C ALA A 195 12.97 -5.57 28.54
N MET A 196 12.89 -5.39 27.21
CA MET A 196 13.59 -6.24 26.26
C MET A 196 15.09 -5.91 26.21
N GLU A 197 15.94 -6.94 26.32
CA GLU A 197 17.40 -6.78 26.21
C GLU A 197 17.81 -6.16 24.87
N GLY A 198 18.68 -5.15 24.90
CA GLY A 198 19.13 -4.38 23.74
C GLY A 198 18.22 -3.22 23.34
N VAL A 199 17.12 -2.96 24.07
CA VAL A 199 16.33 -1.73 23.93
C VAL A 199 17.00 -0.61 24.74
N ILE A 200 17.27 0.50 24.06
CA ILE A 200 17.96 1.66 24.61
C ILE A 200 16.97 2.61 25.29
N GLY A 201 15.78 2.80 24.69
CA GLY A 201 14.75 3.60 25.33
C GLY A 201 13.57 3.99 24.43
N TRP A 202 12.80 4.95 24.92
CA TRP A 202 11.60 5.50 24.30
C TRP A 202 11.78 6.98 23.95
N VAL A 203 11.19 7.45 22.86
CA VAL A 203 11.16 8.85 22.43
C VAL A 203 9.73 9.23 22.03
N ASP A 204 9.20 10.32 22.55
CA ASP A 204 7.91 10.87 22.13
C ASP A 204 7.95 12.40 21.93
N SER A 205 6.79 13.04 21.93
CA SER A 205 6.67 14.49 21.72
C SER A 205 7.39 15.32 22.77
N ASP A 206 7.54 14.82 23.99
CA ASP A 206 8.12 15.57 25.12
C ASP A 206 9.65 15.58 25.05
N ASP A 207 10.23 14.69 24.25
CA ASP A 207 11.67 14.58 24.02
C ASP A 207 12.18 15.47 22.86
N ILE A 208 11.29 16.22 22.21
CA ILE A 208 11.65 17.13 21.12
C ILE A 208 12.08 18.48 21.71
N PRO A 209 13.35 18.91 21.57
CA PRO A 209 13.83 20.14 22.21
C PRO A 209 13.19 21.43 21.70
N GLY A 210 12.81 21.45 20.42
CA GLY A 210 12.22 22.58 19.73
C GLY A 210 10.73 22.39 19.46
N ALA A 211 10.27 22.84 18.29
CA ALA A 211 8.86 22.70 17.93
C ALA A 211 8.55 21.26 17.47
N ASN A 212 7.51 20.63 18.00
CA ASN A 212 6.98 19.36 17.48
C ASN A 212 6.13 19.60 16.20
N ALA A 213 6.78 20.05 15.12
CA ALA A 213 6.12 20.37 13.86
C ALA A 213 7.05 20.19 12.64
N HIS A 214 6.49 19.82 11.49
CA HIS A 214 7.16 19.91 10.19
C HIS A 214 6.77 21.21 9.51
N SER A 215 7.72 21.83 8.80
CA SER A 215 7.40 22.94 7.92
C SER A 215 6.35 22.48 6.91
N GLY A 216 5.36 23.31 6.66
CA GLY A 216 4.24 23.01 5.77
C GLY A 216 3.47 24.29 5.52
N ILE A 217 2.33 24.21 4.85
CA ILE A 217 1.51 25.39 4.60
C ILE A 217 1.05 26.02 5.93
N LYS A 218 0.74 25.19 6.93
CA LYS A 218 0.25 25.63 8.25
C LYS A 218 1.11 25.19 9.43
N MET A 219 2.21 24.47 9.18
CA MET A 219 3.05 23.87 10.24
C MET A 219 2.24 23.03 11.25
N ASP A 220 1.22 22.32 10.77
CA ASP A 220 0.23 21.58 11.55
C ASP A 220 0.48 20.05 11.56
N THR A 221 1.54 19.60 10.89
CA THR A 221 1.96 18.19 10.91
C THR A 221 2.98 18.01 12.02
N THR A 222 2.75 17.07 12.94
CA THR A 222 3.65 16.82 14.07
C THR A 222 4.66 15.70 13.78
N VAL A 223 5.80 15.70 14.48
CA VAL A 223 6.78 14.60 14.44
C VAL A 223 6.18 13.38 15.14
N PHE A 224 5.70 13.58 16.36
CA PHE A 224 4.95 12.62 17.16
C PHE A 224 3.59 13.21 17.54
N ALA A 225 2.59 12.35 17.78
CA ALA A 225 1.25 12.76 18.20
C ALA A 225 1.33 13.71 19.40
N LYS A 226 0.56 14.79 19.36
CA LYS A 226 0.56 15.84 20.37
C LYS A 226 -0.81 15.86 21.07
N ASP A 227 -0.87 16.43 22.27
CA ASP A 227 -2.11 16.72 22.98
C ASP A 227 -2.97 15.47 23.25
N LYS A 228 -2.31 14.30 23.28
CA LYS A 228 -2.95 12.98 23.41
C LYS A 228 -4.04 12.75 22.37
N GLU A 229 -3.84 13.18 21.13
CA GLU A 229 -4.79 12.98 20.03
C GLU A 229 -4.09 12.44 18.78
N VAL A 230 -4.74 11.48 18.12
CA VAL A 230 -4.34 10.96 16.81
C VAL A 230 -5.45 11.25 15.82
N VAL A 231 -5.10 11.82 14.67
CA VAL A 231 -6.05 12.32 13.65
C VAL A 231 -6.01 11.52 12.34
N ASN A 232 -5.14 10.50 12.27
CA ASN A 232 -5.11 9.54 11.18
C ASN A 232 -4.50 8.21 11.63
N ARG A 233 -4.90 7.13 10.96
CA ARG A 233 -4.28 5.82 11.13
C ARG A 233 -2.88 5.84 10.51
N GLY A 234 -1.88 5.40 11.27
CA GLY A 234 -0.48 5.45 10.86
C GLY A 234 0.27 6.69 11.33
N GLN A 235 -0.36 7.63 12.05
CA GLN A 235 0.32 8.76 12.67
C GLN A 235 1.34 8.27 13.71
N PRO A 236 2.61 8.73 13.67
CA PRO A 236 3.59 8.38 14.70
C PRO A 236 3.18 8.92 16.08
N ILE A 237 3.19 8.07 17.09
CA ILE A 237 2.92 8.42 18.50
C ILE A 237 4.23 8.59 19.26
N GLY A 238 5.22 7.76 18.94
CA GLY A 238 6.55 7.78 19.51
C GLY A 238 7.44 6.77 18.81
N MET A 239 8.61 6.51 19.38
CA MET A 239 9.63 5.64 18.81
C MET A 239 10.38 4.89 19.91
N VAL A 240 10.47 3.56 19.74
CA VAL A 240 11.39 2.74 20.53
C VAL A 240 12.76 2.75 19.84
N VAL A 241 13.83 2.92 20.62
CA VAL A 241 15.22 2.93 20.15
C VAL A 241 15.90 1.67 20.66
N ALA A 242 16.58 0.92 19.78
CA ALA A 242 17.25 -0.33 20.14
C ALA A 242 18.54 -0.54 19.32
N GLU A 243 19.39 -1.46 19.78
CA GLU A 243 20.69 -1.78 19.15
C GLU A 243 20.57 -2.37 17.74
N THR A 244 19.45 -3.01 17.41
CA THR A 244 19.23 -3.59 16.08
C THR A 244 17.89 -3.20 15.48
N ARG A 245 17.85 -3.10 14.15
CA ARG A 245 16.61 -2.81 13.39
C ARG A 245 15.50 -3.80 13.67
N PHE A 246 15.83 -5.08 13.81
CA PHE A 246 14.84 -6.13 14.08
C PHE A 246 14.23 -5.95 15.48
N LEU A 247 15.08 -5.72 16.48
CA LEU A 247 14.65 -5.53 17.86
C LEU A 247 13.78 -4.28 18.01
N ALA A 248 14.19 -3.14 17.43
CA ALA A 248 13.40 -1.90 17.48
C ALA A 248 11.98 -2.09 16.94
N ARG A 249 11.83 -2.84 15.84
CA ARG A 249 10.52 -3.16 15.24
C ARG A 249 9.68 -4.11 16.08
N GLN A 250 10.31 -5.04 16.79
CA GLN A 250 9.61 -5.97 17.66
C GLN A 250 9.17 -5.27 18.94
N ALA A 251 10.06 -4.50 19.58
CA ALA A 251 9.76 -3.73 20.77
C ALA A 251 8.67 -2.67 20.52
N ALA A 252 8.66 -2.00 19.36
CA ALA A 252 7.59 -1.07 19.00
C ALA A 252 6.20 -1.73 18.95
N LYS A 253 6.09 -3.02 18.66
CA LYS A 253 4.80 -3.74 18.70
C LYS A 253 4.35 -4.11 20.12
N MET A 254 5.28 -4.11 21.08
CA MET A 254 4.99 -4.42 22.48
C MET A 254 4.44 -3.21 23.24
N VAL A 255 4.58 -2.00 22.69
CA VAL A 255 4.00 -0.78 23.26
C VAL A 255 2.48 -0.85 23.15
N GLN A 256 1.81 -0.74 24.29
CA GLN A 256 0.35 -0.76 24.36
C GLN A 256 -0.16 0.67 24.41
N VAL A 257 -1.12 0.99 23.54
CA VAL A 257 -1.75 2.31 23.49
C VAL A 257 -3.25 2.13 23.66
N GLU A 258 -3.79 2.78 24.69
CA GLU A 258 -5.23 2.82 24.94
C GLU A 258 -5.84 4.04 24.27
N TYR A 259 -6.98 3.82 23.60
CA TYR A 259 -7.66 4.83 22.81
C TYR A 259 -9.10 5.04 23.24
N GLU A 260 -9.56 6.28 23.15
CA GLU A 260 -10.98 6.65 23.11
C GLU A 260 -11.31 7.11 21.69
N ASP A 261 -12.08 6.32 20.93
CA ASP A 261 -12.40 6.62 19.53
C ASP A 261 -13.19 7.93 19.38
N LEU A 262 -12.79 8.76 18.43
CA LEU A 262 -13.48 10.01 18.08
C LEU A 262 -14.14 9.92 16.70
N PRO A 263 -15.17 10.74 16.42
CA PRO A 263 -15.82 10.76 15.10
C PRO A 263 -14.82 11.05 13.98
N CYS A 264 -14.71 10.16 12.99
CA CYS A 264 -13.81 10.33 11.84
C CYS A 264 -14.55 10.59 10.52
N LEU A 265 -13.87 11.25 9.58
CA LEU A 265 -14.38 11.51 8.23
C LEU A 265 -13.56 10.68 7.22
N PRO A 266 -13.97 9.44 6.89
CA PRO A 266 -13.10 8.48 6.19
C PRO A 266 -13.02 8.69 4.67
N ASN A 267 -13.92 9.49 4.08
CA ASN A 267 -13.98 9.68 2.64
C ASN A 267 -14.43 11.10 2.25
N ILE A 268 -14.29 11.43 0.97
CA ILE A 268 -14.59 12.75 0.40
C ILE A 268 -16.06 13.11 0.64
N ALA A 269 -17.00 12.18 0.44
CA ALA A 269 -18.42 12.44 0.63
C ALA A 269 -18.77 12.82 2.07
N ALA A 270 -18.17 12.14 3.06
CA ALA A 270 -18.32 12.45 4.48
C ALA A 270 -17.77 13.85 4.81
N ALA A 271 -16.58 14.19 4.30
CA ALA A 271 -15.98 15.51 4.49
C ALA A 271 -16.83 16.62 3.86
N MET A 272 -17.32 16.42 2.64
CA MET A 272 -18.20 17.37 1.95
C MET A 272 -19.51 17.58 2.71
N LYS A 273 -20.15 16.49 3.17
CA LYS A 273 -21.39 16.55 3.96
C LYS A 273 -21.20 17.28 5.28
N ALA A 274 -20.03 17.13 5.92
CA ALA A 274 -19.68 17.82 7.14
C ALA A 274 -19.19 19.26 6.93
N GLY A 275 -19.05 19.72 5.67
CA GLY A 275 -18.52 21.04 5.34
C GLY A 275 -17.06 21.23 5.80
N LYS A 276 -16.29 20.15 5.93
CA LYS A 276 -14.91 20.18 6.42
C LYS A 276 -13.93 20.15 5.24
N TYR A 277 -13.25 21.26 5.03
CA TYR A 277 -12.27 21.44 3.95
C TYR A 277 -10.98 22.04 4.50
N PHE A 278 -9.88 21.88 3.77
CA PHE A 278 -8.68 22.69 3.98
C PHE A 278 -8.95 24.13 3.48
N ASP A 279 -8.22 25.10 4.04
CA ASP A 279 -8.37 26.52 3.67
C ASP A 279 -8.17 26.72 2.16
N GLY A 280 -9.13 27.39 1.52
CA GLY A 280 -9.11 27.64 0.08
C GLY A 280 -9.24 26.38 -0.77
N CYS A 281 -9.82 25.31 -0.23
CA CYS A 281 -10.11 24.04 -0.91
C CYS A 281 -11.58 23.64 -0.78
N GLY A 282 -12.47 24.56 -0.41
CA GLY A 282 -13.91 24.33 -0.33
C GLY A 282 -14.60 24.26 -1.69
N VAL A 283 -15.88 23.94 -1.66
CA VAL A 283 -16.73 24.00 -2.86
C VAL A 283 -16.83 25.45 -3.32
N GLY A 284 -16.33 25.74 -4.52
CA GLY A 284 -16.28 27.09 -5.06
C GLY A 284 -14.91 27.74 -5.02
N ASP A 285 -13.94 27.14 -4.32
CA ASP A 285 -12.57 27.62 -4.31
C ASP A 285 -11.78 27.14 -5.54
N ARG A 286 -10.73 27.89 -5.90
CA ARG A 286 -9.79 27.58 -7.01
C ARG A 286 -10.49 27.31 -8.34
N GLN A 287 -11.51 28.12 -8.67
CA GLN A 287 -12.23 28.02 -9.93
C GLN A 287 -11.45 28.65 -11.09
N LEU A 288 -11.48 27.97 -12.24
CA LEU A 288 -11.05 28.51 -13.52
C LEU A 288 -12.24 28.53 -14.47
N HIS A 289 -12.67 29.74 -14.86
CA HIS A 289 -13.77 29.93 -15.81
C HIS A 289 -13.22 30.41 -17.14
N MET A 290 -13.72 29.85 -18.25
CA MET A 290 -13.32 30.25 -19.60
C MET A 290 -14.56 30.39 -20.50
N GLY A 291 -14.85 31.60 -20.96
CA GLY A 291 -16.05 31.91 -21.74
C GLY A 291 -17.32 32.13 -20.90
N ASP A 292 -18.50 32.07 -21.54
CA ASP A 292 -19.80 32.14 -20.86
C ASP A 292 -20.20 30.75 -20.35
N VAL A 293 -19.93 30.53 -19.06
CA VAL A 293 -20.13 29.26 -18.35
C VAL A 293 -21.46 29.20 -17.59
N ASP A 294 -22.36 30.18 -17.80
CA ASP A 294 -23.71 30.12 -17.24
C ASP A 294 -24.39 28.82 -17.67
N GLU A 295 -24.77 27.98 -16.68
CA GLU A 295 -25.26 26.63 -16.95
C GLU A 295 -26.51 26.66 -17.84
N THR A 296 -27.42 27.61 -17.61
CA THR A 296 -28.67 27.70 -18.36
C THR A 296 -28.41 28.07 -19.81
N LYS A 297 -27.56 29.08 -20.06
CA LYS A 297 -27.17 29.46 -21.42
C LYS A 297 -26.41 28.33 -22.07
N ALA A 298 -25.43 27.72 -21.40
CA ALA A 298 -24.62 26.64 -21.93
C ALA A 298 -25.46 25.43 -22.35
N GLN A 299 -26.46 25.05 -21.55
CA GLN A 299 -27.39 23.98 -21.88
C GLN A 299 -28.26 24.31 -23.08
N LYS A 300 -28.75 25.56 -23.21
CA LYS A 300 -29.57 25.98 -24.37
C LYS A 300 -28.85 25.87 -25.71
N ARG A 301 -27.54 26.09 -25.74
CA ARG A 301 -26.70 25.97 -26.96
C ARG A 301 -26.25 24.54 -27.24
N ALA A 302 -26.37 23.63 -26.28
CA ALA A 302 -25.90 22.27 -26.41
C ALA A 302 -26.95 21.38 -27.09
N HIS A 303 -26.53 20.53 -28.02
CA HIS A 303 -27.39 19.49 -28.62
C HIS A 303 -27.76 18.41 -27.59
N THR A 304 -26.83 18.08 -26.68
CA THR A 304 -27.00 17.05 -25.67
C THR A 304 -26.28 17.45 -24.40
N VAL A 305 -26.92 17.21 -23.25
CA VAL A 305 -26.37 17.47 -21.92
C VAL A 305 -26.19 16.13 -21.22
N ILE A 306 -24.96 15.82 -20.83
CA ILE A 306 -24.64 14.62 -20.05
C ILE A 306 -24.16 15.08 -18.68
N LYS A 307 -24.77 14.54 -17.62
CA LYS A 307 -24.36 14.77 -16.23
C LYS A 307 -23.89 13.44 -15.64
N GLY A 308 -22.80 13.48 -14.89
CA GLY A 308 -22.24 12.31 -14.24
C GLY A 308 -21.18 12.68 -13.21
N THR A 309 -20.78 11.68 -12.43
CA THR A 309 -19.72 11.79 -11.44
C THR A 309 -18.71 10.68 -11.68
N GLN A 310 -17.44 11.01 -11.60
CA GLN A 310 -16.34 10.05 -11.69
C GLN A 310 -15.48 10.16 -10.43
N TYR A 311 -15.01 9.01 -9.96
CA TYR A 311 -14.06 8.93 -8.85
C TYR A 311 -12.72 8.44 -9.37
N MET A 312 -11.64 9.00 -8.82
CA MET A 312 -10.28 8.52 -9.01
C MET A 312 -9.72 8.20 -7.64
N LEU A 313 -9.27 6.97 -7.45
CA LEU A 313 -8.69 6.52 -6.19
C LEU A 313 -7.23 6.96 -6.06
N GLY A 314 -6.69 6.85 -4.84
CA GLY A 314 -5.29 7.13 -4.57
C GLY A 314 -4.33 6.15 -5.23
N GLN A 315 -3.07 6.53 -5.29
CA GLN A 315 -1.97 5.72 -5.80
C GLN A 315 -0.80 5.79 -4.82
N ASP A 316 -0.20 4.64 -4.55
CA ASP A 316 1.07 4.57 -3.82
C ASP A 316 2.24 4.81 -4.79
N HIS A 317 3.24 5.57 -4.34
CA HIS A 317 4.44 5.87 -5.10
C HIS A 317 5.25 4.61 -5.47
N MET A 318 5.23 3.58 -4.60
CA MET A 318 5.92 2.30 -4.82
C MET A 318 7.39 2.45 -5.26
N TYR A 319 8.09 3.43 -4.69
CA TYR A 319 9.54 3.49 -4.83
C TYR A 319 10.17 2.24 -4.19
N LEU A 320 11.18 1.67 -4.85
CA LEU A 320 11.80 0.42 -4.40
C LEU A 320 12.57 0.61 -3.09
N GLU A 321 13.25 1.75 -2.95
CA GLU A 321 13.88 2.13 -1.70
C GLU A 321 12.85 2.84 -0.80
N THR A 322 12.43 2.19 0.29
CA THR A 322 11.55 2.82 1.28
C THR A 322 12.20 4.03 1.95
N HIS A 323 11.40 4.88 2.60
CA HIS A 323 11.95 5.95 3.44
C HIS A 323 12.95 5.41 4.46
N ASN A 324 14.06 6.12 4.60
CA ASN A 324 15.10 5.84 5.58
C ASN A 324 15.92 7.12 5.82
N SER A 325 16.46 7.23 7.03
CA SER A 325 17.35 8.31 7.44
C SER A 325 18.33 7.81 8.49
N LEU A 326 19.59 8.18 8.33
CA LEU A 326 20.63 8.06 9.33
C LEU A 326 21.00 9.48 9.78
N VAL A 327 20.91 9.71 11.08
CA VAL A 327 21.32 10.97 11.73
C VAL A 327 22.52 10.67 12.60
N VAL A 328 23.62 11.39 12.36
CA VAL A 328 24.89 11.21 13.07
C VAL A 328 25.22 12.52 13.78
N PRO A 329 25.11 12.57 15.12
CA PRO A 329 25.65 13.68 15.91
C PRO A 329 27.14 13.86 15.63
N LYS A 330 27.57 15.12 15.57
CA LYS A 330 28.96 15.56 15.39
C LYS A 330 29.36 16.44 16.56
N GLN A 331 30.62 16.88 16.54
CA GLN A 331 31.14 17.84 17.52
C GLN A 331 30.33 19.15 17.47
N ASP A 332 30.36 19.90 18.58
CA ASP A 332 29.76 21.24 18.71
C ASP A 332 28.25 21.32 18.41
N GLY A 333 27.53 20.21 18.62
CA GLY A 333 26.09 20.15 18.39
C GLY A 333 25.71 20.18 16.91
N CYS A 334 26.63 19.82 16.02
CA CYS A 334 26.36 19.64 14.60
C CYS A 334 25.79 18.24 14.32
N TYR A 335 25.09 18.09 13.19
CA TYR A 335 24.50 16.82 12.76
C TYR A 335 24.76 16.58 11.28
N GLN A 336 25.20 15.37 10.95
CA GLN A 336 25.26 14.87 9.58
C GLN A 336 24.07 13.95 9.34
N ILE A 337 23.31 14.20 8.27
CA ILE A 337 22.10 13.46 7.94
C ILE A 337 22.25 12.84 6.56
N TYR A 338 22.13 11.52 6.47
CA TYR A 338 21.94 10.80 5.22
C TYR A 338 20.46 10.43 5.11
N VAL A 339 19.78 10.86 4.06
CA VAL A 339 18.34 10.70 3.95
C VAL A 339 17.90 10.53 2.51
N SER A 340 16.94 9.65 2.29
CA SER A 340 16.34 9.47 0.97
C SER A 340 15.24 10.53 0.74
N THR A 341 15.64 11.69 0.20
CA THR A 341 14.77 12.86 -0.01
C THR A 341 15.01 13.56 -1.34
N GLN A 342 13.95 14.12 -1.92
CA GLN A 342 13.99 15.05 -3.06
C GLN A 342 14.18 16.50 -2.62
N ASN A 343 14.06 16.79 -1.32
CA ASN A 343 14.16 18.14 -0.76
C ASN A 343 15.07 18.18 0.47
N PRO A 344 16.41 18.19 0.30
CA PRO A 344 17.36 18.20 1.41
C PRO A 344 17.26 19.46 2.26
N SER A 345 17.01 20.63 1.66
CA SER A 345 16.90 21.91 2.38
C SER A 345 15.71 21.93 3.35
N LYS A 346 14.60 21.29 2.98
CA LYS A 346 13.45 21.15 3.89
C LYS A 346 13.77 20.24 5.07
N VAL A 347 14.42 19.10 4.83
CA VAL A 347 14.85 18.21 5.92
C VAL A 347 15.78 18.95 6.88
N GLN A 348 16.74 19.72 6.36
CA GLN A 348 17.64 20.55 7.16
C GLN A 348 16.86 21.51 8.06
N TYR A 349 15.91 22.25 7.47
CA TYR A 349 15.08 23.21 8.19
C TYR A 349 14.22 22.55 9.27
N ASP A 350 13.55 21.44 8.94
CA ASP A 350 12.65 20.75 9.89
C ASP A 350 13.43 20.16 11.06
N VAL A 351 14.59 19.55 10.81
CA VAL A 351 15.42 19.03 11.90
C VAL A 351 15.97 20.16 12.76
N ALA A 352 16.41 21.27 12.17
CA ALA A 352 16.87 22.45 12.93
C ALA A 352 15.76 23.03 13.81
N LEU A 353 14.54 23.13 13.26
CA LEU A 353 13.35 23.57 13.98
C LEU A 353 13.01 22.64 15.15
N ASN A 354 13.09 21.32 14.96
CA ASN A 354 12.76 20.36 16.01
C ASN A 354 13.85 20.22 17.08
N LEU A 355 15.10 20.48 16.73
CA LEU A 355 16.21 20.47 17.69
C LEU A 355 16.47 21.85 18.33
N ALA A 356 15.80 22.91 17.87
CA ALA A 356 16.03 24.29 18.28
C ALA A 356 17.49 24.76 18.08
N ILE A 357 18.11 24.37 16.97
CA ILE A 357 19.49 24.76 16.60
C ILE A 357 19.54 25.50 15.26
N PRO A 358 20.62 26.25 14.96
CA PRO A 358 20.77 26.89 13.66
C PRO A 358 20.85 25.87 12.51
N ASN A 359 20.27 26.19 11.35
CA ASN A 359 20.39 25.36 10.13
C ASN A 359 21.85 25.08 9.75
N ALA A 360 22.76 26.02 10.07
CA ALA A 360 24.19 25.89 9.81
C ALA A 360 24.84 24.70 10.55
N ASN A 361 24.22 24.21 11.62
CA ASN A 361 24.68 23.05 12.37
C ASN A 361 24.22 21.72 11.74
N ILE A 362 23.46 21.74 10.64
CA ILE A 362 22.92 20.54 10.02
C ILE A 362 23.40 20.41 8.58
N GLU A 363 24.08 19.32 8.29
CA GLU A 363 24.44 18.91 6.93
C GLU A 363 23.53 17.77 6.48
N VAL A 364 22.89 17.92 5.31
CA VAL A 364 22.04 16.89 4.71
C VAL A 364 22.66 16.42 3.40
N SER A 365 22.98 15.13 3.31
CA SER A 365 23.58 14.52 2.12
C SER A 365 22.61 13.55 1.45
N VAL A 366 22.48 13.71 0.12
CA VAL A 366 21.68 12.83 -0.74
C VAL A 366 22.52 12.42 -1.95
N GLN A 367 22.99 11.17 -1.96
CA GLN A 367 23.79 10.66 -3.08
C GLN A 367 22.91 10.02 -4.15
N HIS A 368 22.05 9.08 -3.74
CA HIS A 368 21.12 8.37 -4.60
C HIS A 368 19.75 8.23 -3.94
N ILE A 369 18.73 8.10 -4.79
CA ILE A 369 17.34 7.90 -4.38
C ILE A 369 16.78 6.75 -5.22
N GLY A 370 16.32 5.68 -4.57
CA GLY A 370 15.74 4.48 -5.21
C GLY A 370 14.28 4.67 -5.59
N GLY A 371 13.99 5.75 -6.33
CA GLY A 371 12.65 6.21 -6.66
C GLY A 371 12.09 7.19 -5.62
N GLY A 372 11.36 8.20 -6.09
CA GLY A 372 10.76 9.25 -5.24
C GLY A 372 9.34 9.59 -5.65
N PHE A 373 9.14 9.96 -6.92
CA PHE A 373 7.82 10.20 -7.54
C PHE A 373 6.95 11.24 -6.81
N GLY A 374 7.55 12.18 -6.07
CA GLY A 374 6.86 13.15 -5.22
C GLY A 374 6.72 12.72 -3.77
N GLY A 375 6.65 11.41 -3.51
CA GLY A 375 6.50 10.86 -2.16
C GLY A 375 7.71 11.10 -1.25
N LYS A 376 8.88 11.41 -1.83
CA LYS A 376 10.10 11.79 -1.10
C LYS A 376 10.36 13.30 -1.08
N GLN A 377 9.37 14.14 -1.40
CA GLN A 377 9.53 15.59 -1.32
C GLN A 377 9.42 16.09 0.13
N ASP A 378 8.33 15.77 0.83
CA ASP A 378 8.09 16.29 2.19
C ASP A 378 8.14 15.20 3.27
N ARG A 379 7.64 14.00 2.96
CA ARG A 379 7.52 12.89 3.94
C ARG A 379 8.82 12.35 4.53
N PRO A 380 10.01 12.47 3.90
CA PRO A 380 11.27 12.08 4.54
C PRO A 380 11.55 12.85 5.85
N CYS A 381 10.99 14.06 6.02
CA CYS A 381 11.16 14.86 7.22
C CYS A 381 10.67 14.11 8.46
N CYS A 382 9.57 13.35 8.38
CA CYS A 382 9.05 12.55 9.50
C CYS A 382 10.08 11.54 10.04
N PHE A 383 10.92 10.98 9.18
CA PHE A 383 11.92 9.99 9.57
C PHE A 383 13.19 10.65 10.10
N ALA A 384 13.66 11.71 9.43
CA ALA A 384 14.85 12.44 9.84
C ALA A 384 14.67 13.14 11.19
N THR A 385 13.49 13.74 11.41
CA THR A 385 13.17 14.47 12.65
C THR A 385 12.97 13.56 13.85
N ALA A 386 12.30 12.41 13.67
CA ALA A 386 12.20 11.38 14.70
C ALA A 386 13.58 10.81 15.08
N ALA A 387 14.41 10.47 14.07
CA ALA A 387 15.77 9.99 14.29
C ALA A 387 16.66 11.04 14.98
N ALA A 388 16.54 12.30 14.58
CA ALA A 388 17.28 13.39 15.21
C ALA A 388 16.87 13.63 16.66
N SER A 389 15.59 13.53 16.98
CA SER A 389 15.09 13.64 18.36
C SER A 389 15.66 12.53 19.24
N ALA A 390 15.72 11.29 18.73
CA ALA A 390 16.38 10.19 19.42
C ALA A 390 17.90 10.41 19.60
N ALA A 391 18.57 10.87 18.56
CA ALA A 391 20.01 11.16 18.62
C ALA A 391 20.33 12.27 19.62
N ALA A 392 19.47 13.30 19.71
CA ALA A 392 19.60 14.37 20.69
C ALA A 392 19.40 13.88 22.13
N LYS A 393 18.47 12.94 22.35
CA LYS A 393 18.18 12.36 23.67
C LYS A 393 19.27 11.40 24.15
N TYR A 394 19.76 10.51 23.28
CA TYR A 394 20.63 9.39 23.69
C TYR A 394 22.13 9.57 23.38
N LYS A 395 22.52 10.64 22.67
CA LYS A 395 23.90 11.04 22.32
C LYS A 395 24.82 9.93 21.81
#